data_AF-A0A2G9S3E9-F1
#
_entry.id   AF-A0A2G9S3E9-F1
#
_cell.length_a   1.000
_cell.length_b   1.000
_cell.length_c   1.000
_cell.angle_alpha   90.00
_cell.angle_beta   90.00
_cell.angle_gamma   90.00
#
_symmetry.space_group_name_H-M   'P 1'
#
loop_
_entity.id
_entity.type
_entity.pdbx_description
1 polymer ?
#
loop_
_entity_poly.entity_id
_entity_poly.type
_entity_poly.pdbx_seq_one_letter_code
_entity_poly.pdbx_strand_id
1 'polypeptide(L)'
;MDKGVFCAFDDDKVFTYVFHKDTIQGSKVILAGGTKLPYAHKPILLHNGELTCQTQSGMLNNIYLSTHNFLSSIKDADAKELTKMLTQTLMLRR
;
A
#
# COMPACT_ATOMS: atom_id res chain seq x y z
N MET A 1 -12.84 -0.97 4.00
CA MET A 1 -12.67 -1.54 2.64
C MET A 1 -11.88 -0.54 1.81
N ASP A 2 -10.80 -0.97 1.15
CA ASP A 2 -9.84 -0.12 0.42
C ASP A 2 -10.42 0.49 -0.87
N LYS A 3 -11.50 1.26 -0.76
CA LYS A 3 -12.24 1.78 -1.92
C LYS A 3 -11.35 2.71 -2.75
N GLY A 4 -11.10 2.32 -3.99
CA GLY A 4 -10.26 3.07 -4.92
C GLY A 4 -8.76 2.84 -4.74
N VAL A 5 -8.32 1.97 -3.83
CA VAL A 5 -6.92 1.57 -3.73
C VAL A 5 -6.68 0.34 -4.59
N PHE A 6 -5.60 0.34 -5.35
CA PHE A 6 -5.19 -0.79 -6.18
C PHE A 6 -3.67 -0.80 -6.31
N CYS A 7 -3.11 -1.92 -6.78
CA CYS A 7 -1.67 -2.08 -6.91
C CYS A 7 -1.27 -2.43 -8.34
N ALA A 8 -0.09 -1.95 -8.74
CA ALA A 8 0.69 -2.54 -9.82
C ALA A 8 1.97 -3.13 -9.23
N PHE A 9 2.57 -4.13 -9.86
CA PHE A 9 3.79 -4.74 -9.37
C PHE A 9 4.73 -5.13 -10.51
N ASP A 10 6.00 -5.20 -10.20
CA ASP A 10 7.06 -5.77 -11.03
C ASP A 10 7.76 -6.91 -10.27
N ASP A 11 8.98 -7.28 -10.66
CA ASP A 11 9.70 -8.41 -10.08
C ASP A 11 10.16 -8.18 -8.63
N ASP A 12 10.27 -6.93 -8.16
CA ASP A 12 10.85 -6.59 -6.85
C ASP A 12 10.03 -5.61 -5.99
N LYS A 13 8.97 -5.00 -6.55
CA LYS A 13 8.14 -4.00 -5.88
C LYS A 13 6.66 -4.09 -6.21
N VAL A 14 5.87 -3.64 -5.24
CA VAL A 14 4.45 -3.33 -5.38
C VAL A 14 4.25 -1.84 -5.21
N PHE A 15 3.60 -1.20 -6.17
CA PHE A 15 3.22 0.21 -6.16
C PHE A 15 1.75 0.34 -5.79
N THR A 16 1.47 1.04 -4.69
CA THR A 16 0.11 1.32 -4.24
C THR A 16 -0.39 2.60 -4.93
N TYR A 17 -1.53 2.50 -5.61
CA TYR A 17 -2.23 3.62 -6.23
C TYR A 17 -3.57 3.88 -5.54
N VAL A 18 -4.00 5.13 -5.56
CA VAL A 18 -5.30 5.55 -5.05
C VAL A 18 -6.03 6.35 -6.12
N PHE A 19 -7.23 5.91 -6.47
CA PHE A 19 -8.16 6.64 -7.30
C PHE A 19 -8.99 7.60 -6.45
N HIS A 20 -8.75 8.89 -6.62
CA HIS A 20 -9.58 9.95 -6.06
C HIS A 20 -10.59 10.38 -7.11
N LYS A 21 -11.83 9.92 -6.97
CA LYS A 21 -12.94 10.27 -7.88
C LYS A 21 -13.24 11.77 -7.84
N ASP A 22 -13.37 12.32 -6.63
CA ASP A 22 -13.81 13.69 -6.42
C ASP A 22 -12.62 14.54 -5.96
N THR A 23 -12.10 15.36 -6.88
CA THR A 23 -11.08 16.39 -6.60
C THR A 23 -11.36 17.65 -7.42
N ILE A 24 -10.84 18.80 -7.00
CA ILE A 24 -11.05 20.10 -7.67
C ILE A 24 -10.56 20.08 -9.13
N GLN A 25 -9.56 19.25 -9.44
CA GLN A 25 -8.97 19.12 -10.80
C GLN A 25 -9.56 17.94 -11.59
N GLY A 26 -10.67 17.35 -11.12
CA GLY A 26 -11.26 16.14 -11.70
C GLY A 26 -10.74 14.85 -11.07
N SER A 27 -11.18 13.71 -11.59
CA SER A 27 -10.77 12.41 -11.09
C SER A 27 -9.30 12.13 -11.40
N LYS A 28 -8.53 11.64 -10.42
CA LYS A 28 -7.10 11.33 -10.61
C LYS A 28 -6.66 10.06 -9.91
N VAL A 29 -5.62 9.44 -10.46
CA VAL A 29 -4.89 8.33 -9.84
C VAL A 29 -3.59 8.89 -9.26
N ILE A 30 -3.29 8.57 -8.01
CA ILE A 30 -2.10 9.04 -7.28
C ILE A 30 -1.28 7.84 -6.83
N LEU A 31 0.05 7.89 -6.99
CA LEU A 31 0.97 6.94 -6.38
C LEU A 31 1.12 7.26 -4.88
N ALA A 32 0.68 6.35 -4.01
CA ALA A 32 0.77 6.51 -2.56
C ALA A 32 2.10 6.00 -1.98
N GLY A 33 2.76 5.05 -2.65
CA GLY A 33 4.06 4.55 -2.26
C GLY A 33 4.39 3.18 -2.83
N GLY A 34 5.62 2.73 -2.57
CA GLY A 34 6.13 1.42 -2.99
C GLY A 34 6.45 0.53 -1.79
N THR A 35 6.16 -0.76 -1.91
CA THR A 35 6.49 -1.80 -0.93
C THR A 35 7.38 -2.83 -1.60
N LYS A 36 8.43 -3.28 -0.92
CA LYS A 36 9.31 -4.34 -1.44
C LYS A 36 8.54 -5.64 -1.58
N LEU A 37 8.61 -6.25 -2.76
CA LEU A 37 8.07 -7.57 -3.05
C LEU A 37 9.19 -8.61 -2.94
N PRO A 38 9.03 -9.67 -2.13
CA PRO A 38 9.97 -10.78 -2.17
C PRO A 38 9.99 -11.42 -3.56
N TYR A 39 11.17 -11.88 -3.96
CA TYR A 39 11.39 -12.41 -5.31
C TYR A 39 10.35 -13.45 -5.71
N ALA A 40 9.82 -13.31 -6.92
CA ALA A 40 8.88 -14.22 -7.56
C ALA A 40 7.59 -14.49 -6.77
N HIS A 41 7.22 -13.60 -5.84
CA HIS A 41 5.92 -13.61 -5.21
C HIS A 41 4.91 -12.95 -6.16
N LYS A 42 3.81 -13.64 -6.43
CA LYS A 42 2.76 -13.15 -7.33
C LYS A 42 1.57 -12.65 -6.51
N PRO A 43 1.25 -11.35 -6.52
CA PRO A 43 0.05 -10.82 -5.86
C PRO A 43 -1.23 -11.45 -6.39
N ILE A 44 -2.14 -11.82 -5.48
CA ILE A 44 -3.45 -12.43 -5.79
C ILE A 44 -4.59 -11.56 -5.26
N LEU A 45 -4.48 -11.08 -4.02
CA LEU A 45 -5.56 -10.38 -3.34
C LEU A 45 -5.01 -9.20 -2.55
N LEU A 46 -5.59 -8.02 -2.77
CA LEU A 46 -5.41 -6.85 -1.93
C LEU A 46 -6.62 -6.72 -1.00
N HIS A 47 -6.38 -6.72 0.30
CA HIS A 47 -7.44 -6.56 1.29
C HIS A 47 -6.93 -5.88 2.57
N ASN A 48 -7.53 -4.74 2.93
CA ASN A 48 -7.23 -3.93 4.10
C ASN A 48 -5.74 -3.58 4.25
N GLY A 49 -5.09 -3.23 3.14
CA GLY A 49 -3.65 -2.91 3.14
C GLY A 49 -2.72 -4.11 3.25
N GLU A 50 -3.25 -5.33 3.19
CA GLU A 50 -2.51 -6.58 3.14
C GLU A 50 -2.60 -7.18 1.74
N LEU A 51 -1.48 -7.67 1.22
CA LEU A 51 -1.37 -8.29 -0.09
C LEU A 51 -1.07 -9.77 0.07
N THR A 52 -2.05 -10.62 -0.24
CA THR A 52 -1.83 -12.05 -0.33
C THR A 52 -1.11 -12.36 -1.64
N CYS A 53 0.03 -13.03 -1.55
CA CYS A 53 0.86 -13.42 -2.67
C CYS A 53 1.03 -14.94 -2.71
N GLN A 54 1.15 -15.50 -3.91
CA GLN A 54 1.60 -16.87 -4.11
C GLN A 54 3.11 -16.91 -4.27
N THR A 55 3.75 -17.74 -3.47
CA THR A 55 5.17 -18.07 -3.55
C THR A 55 5.45 -19.02 -4.72
N GLN A 56 6.73 -19.18 -5.10
CA GLN A 56 7.12 -20.13 -6.15
C GLN A 56 6.73 -21.58 -5.85
N SER A 57 6.62 -21.98 -4.58
CA SER A 57 6.17 -23.32 -4.18
C SER A 57 4.65 -23.50 -4.23
N GLY A 58 3.91 -22.47 -4.64
CA GLY A 58 2.45 -22.49 -4.71
C GLY A 58 1.75 -22.13 -3.40
N MET A 59 2.49 -21.97 -2.29
CA MET A 59 1.94 -21.54 -1.00
C MET A 59 1.55 -20.07 -1.02
N LEU A 60 0.58 -19.70 -0.19
CA LEU A 60 0.19 -18.31 0.02
C LEU A 60 0.92 -17.70 1.21
N ASN A 61 1.31 -16.44 1.08
CA ASN A 61 1.77 -15.62 2.18
C ASN A 61 1.18 -14.21 2.08
N ASN A 62 1.27 -13.44 3.16
CA ASN A 62 0.78 -12.09 3.20
C ASN A 62 1.91 -11.09 3.40
N ILE A 63 1.78 -9.94 2.75
CA ILE A 63 2.70 -8.81 2.85
C ILE A 63 1.90 -7.57 3.20
N TYR A 64 2.28 -6.89 4.28
CA TYR A 64 1.70 -5.59 4.60
C TYR A 64 2.26 -4.51 3.68
N LEU A 65 1.37 -3.74 3.07
CA LEU A 65 1.76 -2.59 2.27
C LEU A 65 2.35 -1.51 3.17
N SER A 66 3.54 -1.02 2.84
CA SER A 66 4.20 0.05 3.59
C SER A 66 3.38 1.35 3.66
N THR A 67 2.47 1.56 2.70
CA THR A 67 1.53 2.69 2.69
C THR A 67 0.46 2.57 3.77
N HIS A 68 0.27 1.37 4.34
CA HIS A 68 -0.73 1.06 5.37
C HIS A 68 -0.09 0.83 6.75
N ASN A 69 1.20 1.14 6.92
CA ASN A 69 1.92 1.02 8.19
C ASN A 69 1.48 2.04 9.25
N PHE A 70 0.53 2.93 8.99
CA PHE A 70 -0.04 3.81 10.02
C PHE A 70 -0.69 3.04 11.19
N LEU A 71 -0.91 1.73 11.03
CA LEU A 71 -1.39 0.82 12.07
C LEU A 71 -0.29 0.38 13.07
N SER A 72 0.99 0.72 12.87
CA SER A 72 2.09 0.37 13.78
C SER A 72 2.26 1.34 14.96
N SER A 73 3.13 1.01 15.92
CA SER A 73 3.36 1.80 17.14
C SER A 73 3.86 3.21 16.84
N ILE A 74 2.98 4.20 17.02
CA ILE A 74 3.28 5.65 16.96
C ILE A 74 4.31 6.05 18.03
N LYS A 75 4.45 5.25 19.10
CA LYS A 75 5.21 5.62 20.31
C LYS A 75 6.72 5.68 20.08
N ASP A 76 7.22 4.97 19.07
CA ASP A 76 8.65 4.82 18.81
C ASP A 76 9.10 5.55 17.53
N ALA A 77 8.16 6.20 16.82
CA ALA A 77 8.40 6.87 15.55
C ALA A 77 8.97 8.28 15.75
N ASP A 78 9.96 8.63 14.93
CA ASP A 78 10.49 10.00 14.92
C ASP A 78 9.51 10.99 14.25
N ALA A 79 9.72 12.29 14.42
CA ALA A 79 8.82 13.32 13.86
C ALA A 79 8.69 13.25 12.32
N LYS A 80 9.73 12.77 11.64
CA LYS A 80 9.76 12.65 10.17
C LYS A 80 8.92 11.46 9.71
N GLU A 81 9.01 10.35 10.42
CA GLU A 81 8.22 9.15 10.23
C GLU A 81 6.74 9.42 10.52
N LEU A 82 6.43 10.14 11.60
CA LEU A 82 5.07 10.59 11.89
C LEU A 82 4.49 11.48 10.78
N THR A 83 5.28 12.42 10.25
CA THR A 83 4.87 13.27 9.13
C THR A 83 4.59 12.44 7.86
N LYS A 84 5.43 11.43 7.61
CA LYS A 84 5.24 10.48 6.51
C LYS A 84 3.97 9.66 6.68
N MET A 85 3.75 9.10 7.88
CA MET A 85 2.53 8.33 8.21
C MET A 85 1.28 9.20 8.03
N LEU A 86 1.26 10.42 8.56
CA LEU A 86 0.15 11.36 8.39
C LEU A 86 -0.12 11.63 6.90
N THR A 87 0.92 11.88 6.12
CA THR A 87 0.79 12.12 4.68
C THR A 87 0.17 10.91 3.97
N GLN A 88 0.63 9.70 4.27
CA GLN A 88 0.10 8.46 3.70
C GLN A 88 -1.37 8.23 4.09
N THR A 89 -1.71 8.43 5.36
CA THR A 89 -3.08 8.33 5.88
C THR A 89 -4.04 9.29 5.16
N LEU A 90 -3.63 10.55 5.00
CA LEU A 90 -4.40 11.55 4.25
C LEU A 90 -4.56 11.16 2.77
N MET A 91 -3.51 10.63 2.12
CA MET A 91 -3.61 10.16 0.73
C MET A 91 -4.59 8.99 0.58
N LEU A 92 -4.58 8.06 1.54
CA LEU A 92 -5.49 6.91 1.58
C LEU A 92 -6.91 7.28 2.04
N ARG A 93 -7.15 8.54 2.43
CA ARG A 93 -8.41 9.03 3.01
C ARG A 93 -8.83 8.19 4.24
N ARG A 94 -7.86 7.90 5.11
CA ARG A 94 -8.04 7.18 6.38
C ARG A 94 -7.82 8.07 7.58
#